data_AF-A0A840ZN09-F1
#
_entry.id   AF-A0A840ZN09-F1
#
_cell.length_a   1.000
_cell.length_b   1.000
_cell.length_c   1.000
_cell.angle_alpha   90.00
_cell.angle_beta   90.00
_cell.angle_gamma   90.00
#
_symmetry.space_group_name_H-M   'P 1'
#
loop_
_entity.id
_entity.type
_entity.pdbx_description
1 polymer ?
#
loop_
_entity_poly.entity_id
_entity_poly.type
_entity_poly.pdbx_seq_one_letter_code
_entity_poly.pdbx_strand_id
1 'polypeptide(L)'
;MSPDPTPGRLFAGSQGTAVLRFPLPPALPIPLGIAAPEGVTLATWAFSGMEEGAVGGPVCLLALEGIPGGDLTLATHFRDIPIRPEPRAPDVLSAAERALLARALLSAGPSGLTVLAGLLPLVETALAAFTPAADAPALIPEASGYALTGKDVPHALLLRSEAGWGCARVKCARLGFAGGPRVGLVLDPLWGTPPMSARAAFALHAHGFVPLAVRAA
;
A
#
# COMPACT_ATOMS: atom_id res chain seq x y z
N MET A 1 -35.14 -10.95 -5.42
CA MET A 1 -34.87 -10.16 -4.20
C MET A 1 -33.44 -9.71 -4.28
N SER A 2 -33.16 -8.40 -4.13
CA SER A 2 -31.77 -7.96 -3.98
C SER A 2 -31.26 -8.54 -2.66
N PRO A 3 -30.06 -9.15 -2.61
CA PRO A 3 -29.48 -9.59 -1.34
C PRO A 3 -29.32 -8.37 -0.42
N ASP A 4 -29.57 -8.58 0.88
CA ASP A 4 -29.31 -7.55 1.87
C ASP A 4 -27.82 -7.17 1.83
N PRO A 5 -27.49 -5.86 1.91
CA PRO A 5 -26.11 -5.41 1.85
C PRO A 5 -25.30 -5.95 3.02
N THR A 6 -24.09 -6.39 2.73
CA THR A 6 -23.15 -6.88 3.74
C THR A 6 -22.68 -5.70 4.60
N PRO A 7 -22.73 -5.76 5.93
CA PRO A 7 -22.23 -4.68 6.78
C PRO A 7 -20.69 -4.58 6.66
N GLY A 8 -20.17 -3.36 6.56
CA GLY A 8 -18.75 -3.09 6.48
C GLY A 8 -18.34 -1.94 7.39
N ARG A 9 -17.22 -2.05 8.10
CA ARG A 9 -16.70 -1.00 8.97
C ARG A 9 -15.74 -0.09 8.21
N LEU A 10 -16.00 1.21 8.26
CA LEU A 10 -15.20 2.22 7.56
C LEU A 10 -14.18 2.88 8.51
N PHE A 11 -12.94 2.94 8.07
CA PHE A 11 -11.83 3.59 8.77
C PHE A 11 -11.33 4.75 7.89
N ALA A 12 -11.58 5.98 8.33
CA ALA A 12 -11.15 7.16 7.59
C ALA A 12 -9.63 7.32 7.66
N GLY A 13 -9.02 7.50 6.48
CA GLY A 13 -7.66 8.02 6.34
C GLY A 13 -7.65 9.54 6.24
N SER A 14 -6.59 10.06 5.64
CA SER A 14 -6.47 11.46 5.24
C SER A 14 -6.67 11.60 3.73
N GLN A 15 -6.84 12.84 3.25
CA GLN A 15 -6.91 13.16 1.82
C GLN A 15 -8.02 12.39 1.07
N GLY A 16 -9.16 12.15 1.73
CA GLY A 16 -10.29 11.46 1.12
C GLY A 16 -10.07 9.95 0.90
N THR A 17 -9.11 9.34 1.61
CA THR A 17 -8.89 7.89 1.55
C THR A 17 -9.60 7.18 2.70
N ALA A 18 -9.91 5.90 2.53
CA ALA A 18 -10.50 5.08 3.58
C ALA A 18 -10.11 3.62 3.46
N VAL A 19 -10.29 2.87 4.55
CA VAL A 19 -10.30 1.41 4.53
C VAL A 19 -11.71 0.92 4.86
N LEU A 20 -12.24 0.02 4.03
CA LEU A 20 -13.48 -0.70 4.32
C LEU A 20 -13.15 -2.14 4.71
N ARG A 21 -13.60 -2.55 5.89
CA ARG A 21 -13.43 -3.91 6.42
C ARG A 21 -14.78 -4.60 6.51
N PHE A 22 -14.97 -5.73 5.84
CA PHE A 22 -16.21 -6.50 5.94
C PHE A 22 -15.94 -8.00 6.06
N PRO A 23 -16.86 -8.79 6.63
CA PRO A 23 -16.74 -10.25 6.68
C PRO A 23 -16.57 -10.83 5.28
N LEU A 24 -15.56 -11.67 5.07
CA LEU A 24 -15.30 -12.27 3.77
C LEU A 24 -16.35 -13.38 3.51
N PRO A 25 -17.13 -13.30 2.41
CA PRO A 25 -18.09 -14.35 2.10
C PRO A 25 -17.39 -15.69 1.82
N PRO A 26 -18.02 -16.84 2.14
CA PRO A 26 -17.43 -18.17 1.93
C PRO A 26 -17.02 -18.47 0.48
N ALA A 27 -17.60 -17.75 -0.49
CA ALA A 27 -17.26 -17.85 -1.91
C ALA A 27 -15.88 -17.24 -2.26
N LEU A 28 -15.17 -16.63 -1.30
CA LEU A 28 -13.87 -15.97 -1.47
C LEU A 28 -13.79 -15.06 -2.71
N PRO A 29 -14.73 -14.10 -2.85
CA PRO A 29 -14.80 -13.26 -4.03
C PRO A 29 -13.58 -12.32 -4.11
N ILE A 30 -12.76 -12.48 -5.15
CA ILE A 30 -11.64 -11.59 -5.48
C ILE A 30 -12.18 -10.21 -5.88
N PRO A 31 -11.88 -9.13 -5.12
CA PRO A 31 -12.24 -7.76 -5.48
C PRO A 31 -11.58 -7.33 -6.78
N LEU A 32 -12.37 -6.76 -7.70
CA LEU A 32 -11.89 -6.23 -8.98
C LEU A 32 -11.98 -4.70 -9.06
N GLY A 33 -12.90 -4.09 -8.31
CA GLY A 33 -13.12 -2.64 -8.34
C GLY A 33 -14.33 -2.23 -7.51
N ILE A 34 -14.61 -0.92 -7.48
CA ILE A 34 -15.87 -0.39 -6.98
C ILE A 34 -16.75 -0.08 -8.19
N ALA A 35 -17.92 -0.72 -8.27
CA ALA A 35 -18.90 -0.48 -9.34
C ALA A 35 -19.77 0.76 -9.06
N ALA A 36 -20.03 1.03 -7.78
CA ALA A 36 -20.77 2.21 -7.30
C ALA A 36 -20.42 2.51 -5.83
N PRO A 37 -20.56 3.77 -5.36
CA PRO A 37 -20.92 4.96 -6.12
C PRO A 37 -19.76 5.49 -6.98
N GLU A 38 -20.08 6.40 -7.91
CA GLU A 38 -19.06 7.18 -8.61
C GLU A 38 -18.20 8.00 -7.61
N GLY A 39 -16.95 8.25 -7.97
CA GLY A 39 -16.01 8.99 -7.11
C GLY A 39 -15.39 8.17 -5.98
N VAL A 40 -15.73 6.89 -5.85
CA VAL A 40 -15.02 5.93 -4.99
C VAL A 40 -14.36 4.86 -5.85
N THR A 41 -13.06 4.63 -5.68
CA THR A 41 -12.31 3.63 -6.43
C THR A 41 -11.57 2.69 -5.48
N LEU A 42 -11.32 1.46 -5.96
CA LEU A 42 -10.53 0.47 -5.24
C LEU A 42 -9.07 0.62 -5.64
N ALA A 43 -8.20 0.97 -4.69
CA ALA A 43 -6.76 1.03 -4.94
C ALA A 43 -6.09 -0.33 -4.76
N THR A 44 -6.46 -1.06 -3.72
CA THR A 44 -5.96 -2.42 -3.44
C THR A 44 -6.84 -3.10 -2.39
N TRP A 45 -6.59 -4.37 -2.13
CA TRP A 45 -7.32 -5.16 -1.14
C TRP A 45 -6.44 -6.24 -0.51
N ALA A 46 -6.89 -6.77 0.63
CA ALA A 46 -6.27 -7.91 1.29
C ALA A 46 -7.32 -8.77 2.01
N PHE A 47 -7.04 -10.07 2.18
CA PHE A 47 -7.78 -10.95 3.07
C PHE A 47 -6.99 -11.17 4.36
N SER A 48 -7.69 -11.21 5.49
CA SER A 48 -7.11 -11.46 6.81
C SER A 48 -7.97 -12.48 7.57
N GLY A 49 -7.38 -13.19 8.54
CA GLY A 49 -8.10 -14.18 9.34
C GLY A 49 -8.45 -15.44 8.57
N MET A 50 -7.61 -15.81 7.60
CA MET A 50 -7.78 -17.03 6.78
C MET A 50 -7.26 -18.28 7.49
N GLU A 51 -6.50 -18.08 8.57
CA GLU A 51 -5.92 -19.14 9.40
C GLU A 51 -6.98 -19.77 10.32
N GLU A 52 -6.80 -21.07 10.59
CA GLU A 52 -7.66 -21.81 11.52
C GLU A 52 -7.61 -21.19 12.93
N GLY A 53 -8.78 -21.01 13.54
CA GLY A 53 -8.90 -20.41 14.88
C GLY A 53 -8.79 -18.89 14.93
N ALA A 54 -8.74 -18.20 13.78
CA ALA A 54 -8.73 -16.73 13.75
C ALA A 54 -9.98 -16.13 14.43
N VAL A 55 -9.76 -15.28 15.44
CA VAL A 55 -10.83 -14.61 16.18
C VAL A 55 -11.58 -13.65 15.25
N GLY A 56 -12.90 -13.84 15.13
CA GLY A 56 -13.76 -13.00 14.28
C GLY A 56 -13.88 -13.45 12.83
N GLY A 57 -13.21 -14.54 12.43
CA GLY A 57 -13.30 -15.14 11.10
C GLY A 57 -12.62 -14.33 10.00
N PRO A 58 -12.69 -14.82 8.74
CA PRO A 58 -12.02 -14.19 7.62
C PRO A 58 -12.70 -12.87 7.24
N VAL A 59 -11.88 -11.87 6.91
CA VAL A 59 -12.34 -10.54 6.52
C VAL A 59 -11.63 -10.04 5.27
N CYS A 60 -12.32 -9.19 4.53
CA CYS A 60 -11.77 -8.44 3.42
C CYS A 60 -11.52 -7.00 3.84
N LEU A 61 -10.32 -6.50 3.51
CA LEU A 61 -9.90 -5.12 3.64
C LEU A 61 -9.84 -4.52 2.24
N LEU A 62 -10.53 -3.41 2.01
CA LEU A 62 -10.46 -2.62 0.78
C LEU A 62 -9.80 -1.29 1.10
N ALA A 63 -8.74 -0.94 0.39
CA ALA A 63 -8.17 0.41 0.43
C ALA A 63 -8.83 1.25 -0.67
N LEU A 64 -9.48 2.33 -0.27
CA LEU A 64 -10.32 3.16 -1.13
C LEU A 64 -9.71 4.55 -1.32
N GLU A 65 -9.82 5.04 -2.55
CA GLU A 65 -9.77 6.46 -2.84
C GLU A 65 -11.22 6.97 -2.93
N GLY A 66 -11.54 8.03 -2.20
CA GLY A 66 -12.92 8.46 -1.96
C GLY A 66 -13.51 7.85 -0.67
N ILE A 67 -14.41 8.60 -0.03
CA ILE A 67 -15.16 8.17 1.15
C ILE A 67 -16.61 7.92 0.71
N PRO A 68 -17.12 6.68 0.83
CA PRO A 68 -18.51 6.40 0.47
C PRO A 68 -19.48 7.15 1.40
N GLY A 69 -20.41 7.89 0.82
CA GLY A 69 -21.48 8.59 1.54
C GLY A 69 -22.71 7.72 1.83
N GLY A 70 -22.70 6.45 1.39
CA GLY A 70 -23.80 5.50 1.50
C GLY A 70 -23.37 4.09 1.12
N ASP A 71 -24.33 3.26 0.72
CA ASP A 71 -24.06 1.89 0.27
C ASP A 71 -23.10 1.87 -0.94
N LEU A 72 -22.22 0.88 -0.98
CA LEU A 72 -21.18 0.67 -1.99
C LEU A 72 -21.41 -0.67 -2.68
N THR A 73 -21.10 -0.77 -3.96
CA THR A 73 -21.13 -2.02 -4.72
C THR A 73 -19.71 -2.41 -5.10
N LEU A 74 -19.22 -3.50 -4.50
CA LEU A 74 -17.93 -4.08 -4.83
C LEU A 74 -18.07 -5.00 -6.04
N ALA A 75 -17.37 -4.68 -7.13
CA ALA A 75 -17.24 -5.58 -8.27
C ALA A 75 -16.28 -6.71 -7.94
N THR A 76 -16.64 -7.94 -8.28
CA THR A 76 -15.81 -9.13 -8.04
C THR A 76 -15.79 -10.04 -9.27
N HIS A 77 -14.86 -10.98 -9.31
CA HIS A 77 -14.77 -11.96 -10.41
C HIS A 77 -15.98 -12.91 -10.54
N PHE A 78 -16.87 -12.92 -9.56
CA PHE A 78 -18.02 -13.83 -9.52
C PHE A 78 -19.35 -13.08 -9.60
N ARG A 79 -19.61 -12.21 -8.62
CA ARG A 79 -20.80 -11.34 -8.58
C ARG A 79 -20.55 -10.09 -7.79
N ASP A 80 -21.29 -9.04 -8.09
CA ASP A 80 -21.22 -7.80 -7.34
C ASP A 80 -21.76 -8.00 -5.91
N ILE A 81 -21.12 -7.32 -4.96
CA ILE A 81 -21.46 -7.42 -3.54
C ILE A 81 -21.91 -6.04 -3.07
N PRO A 82 -23.19 -5.86 -2.70
CA PRO A 82 -23.61 -4.65 -2.02
C PRO A 82 -23.04 -4.69 -0.59
N ILE A 83 -22.37 -3.62 -0.21
CA ILE A 83 -21.80 -3.40 1.11
C ILE A 83 -22.44 -2.14 1.68
N ARG A 84 -22.86 -2.19 2.94
CA ARG A 84 -23.33 -1.03 3.70
C ARG A 84 -22.21 -0.59 4.64
N PRO A 85 -21.51 0.52 4.34
CA PRO A 85 -20.55 1.09 5.27
C PRO A 85 -21.29 1.59 6.52
N GLU A 86 -20.89 1.06 7.66
CA GLU A 86 -21.31 1.52 8.97
C GLU A 86 -20.42 2.70 9.41
N PRO A 87 -20.97 3.62 10.22
CA PRO A 87 -20.21 4.77 10.72
C PRO A 87 -18.91 4.35 11.39
N ARG A 88 -17.94 5.28 11.36
CA ARG A 88 -16.58 5.12 11.89
C ARG A 88 -16.61 4.45 13.27
N ALA A 89 -16.13 3.21 13.34
CA ALA A 89 -16.01 2.50 14.60
C ALA A 89 -14.81 3.07 15.41
N PRO A 90 -14.91 3.09 16.75
CA PRO A 90 -13.75 3.36 17.62
C PRO A 90 -12.77 2.19 17.63
N ASP A 91 -13.22 0.99 17.28
CA ASP A 91 -12.38 -0.18 17.10
C ASP A 91 -11.31 0.08 16.06
N VAL A 92 -10.14 -0.51 16.28
CA VAL A 92 -8.94 -0.28 15.51
C VAL A 92 -8.62 -1.55 14.71
N LEU A 93 -8.15 -1.39 13.46
CA LEU A 93 -7.60 -2.53 12.70
C LEU A 93 -6.53 -3.25 13.52
N SER A 94 -6.61 -4.58 13.55
CA SER A 94 -5.64 -5.41 14.25
C SER A 94 -4.23 -5.24 13.67
N ALA A 95 -3.19 -5.62 14.43
CA ALA A 95 -1.82 -5.56 13.94
C ALA A 95 -1.62 -6.41 12.66
N ALA A 96 -2.26 -7.57 12.59
CA ALA A 96 -2.22 -8.45 11.42
C ALA A 96 -2.92 -7.81 10.20
N GLU A 97 -4.09 -7.20 10.41
CA GLU A 97 -4.81 -6.46 9.36
C GLU A 97 -3.98 -5.30 8.82
N ARG A 98 -3.33 -4.52 9.71
CA ARG A 98 -2.44 -3.42 9.33
C ARG A 98 -1.22 -3.91 8.54
N ALA A 99 -0.63 -5.05 8.91
CA ALA A 99 0.50 -5.63 8.19
C ALA A 99 0.13 -6.10 6.78
N LEU A 100 -1.02 -6.76 6.64
CA LEU A 100 -1.55 -7.18 5.34
C LEU A 100 -1.90 -5.98 4.47
N LEU A 101 -2.57 -4.97 5.04
CA LEU A 101 -2.89 -3.73 4.34
C LEU A 101 -1.62 -2.98 3.89
N ALA A 102 -0.61 -2.86 4.75
CA ALA A 102 0.68 -2.25 4.40
C ALA A 102 1.32 -2.96 3.19
N ARG A 103 1.35 -4.30 3.22
CA ARG A 103 1.84 -5.12 2.10
C ARG A 103 1.03 -4.87 0.83
N ALA A 104 -0.30 -4.86 0.91
CA ALA A 104 -1.18 -4.64 -0.23
C ALA A 104 -1.00 -3.24 -0.85
N LEU A 105 -0.81 -2.20 -0.02
CA LEU A 105 -0.57 -0.83 -0.46
C LEU A 105 0.80 -0.69 -1.15
N LEU A 106 1.85 -1.29 -0.60
CA LEU A 106 3.17 -1.30 -1.23
C LEU A 106 3.17 -2.06 -2.58
N SER A 107 2.36 -3.11 -2.70
CA SER A 107 2.22 -3.91 -3.93
C SER A 107 1.25 -3.33 -4.96
N ALA A 108 0.47 -2.30 -4.62
CA ALA A 108 -0.55 -1.70 -5.49
C ALA A 108 0.05 -0.95 -6.70
N GLY A 109 1.37 -0.74 -6.70
CA GLY A 109 2.07 -0.06 -7.77
C GLY A 109 1.77 1.44 -7.84
N PRO A 110 2.09 2.10 -8.97
CA PRO A 110 2.03 3.55 -9.10
C PRO A 110 0.64 4.16 -8.85
N SER A 111 -0.44 3.46 -9.22
CA SER A 111 -1.81 3.92 -9.00
C SER A 111 -2.20 3.96 -7.51
N GLY A 112 -1.52 3.17 -6.66
CA GLY A 112 -1.80 3.12 -5.22
C GLY A 112 -1.09 4.19 -4.38
N LEU A 113 -0.22 5.02 -4.97
CA LEU A 113 0.66 5.92 -4.22
C LEU A 113 -0.09 7.02 -3.46
N THR A 114 -1.18 7.56 -4.02
CA THR A 114 -2.05 8.54 -3.35
C THR A 114 -2.74 7.90 -2.14
N VAL A 115 -3.27 6.69 -2.31
CA VAL A 115 -3.95 5.96 -1.23
C VAL A 115 -2.97 5.55 -0.13
N LEU A 116 -1.75 5.12 -0.49
CA LEU A 116 -0.69 4.86 0.46
C LEU A 116 -0.37 6.11 1.30
N ALA A 117 -0.29 7.31 0.68
CA ALA A 117 -0.06 8.55 1.41
C ALA A 117 -1.19 8.83 2.42
N GLY A 118 -2.44 8.74 1.96
CA GLY A 118 -3.62 9.04 2.77
C GLY A 118 -3.83 8.07 3.93
N LEU A 119 -3.46 6.80 3.75
CA LEU A 119 -3.57 5.73 4.75
C LEU A 119 -2.30 5.50 5.56
N LEU A 120 -1.22 6.25 5.30
CA LEU A 120 0.06 6.07 5.97
C LEU A 120 -0.05 6.02 7.50
N PRO A 121 -0.78 6.92 8.20
CA PRO A 121 -0.89 6.85 9.66
C PRO A 121 -1.50 5.55 10.19
N LEU A 122 -2.30 4.86 9.38
CA LEU A 122 -2.92 3.58 9.74
C LEU A 122 -1.94 2.40 9.60
N VAL A 123 -0.96 2.49 8.70
CA VAL A 123 -0.05 1.38 8.40
C VAL A 123 1.41 1.66 8.76
N GLU A 124 1.74 2.86 9.23
CA GLU A 124 3.12 3.31 9.48
C GLU A 124 3.92 2.34 10.37
N THR A 125 3.36 1.90 11.49
CA THR A 125 4.02 0.93 12.39
C THR A 125 4.29 -0.39 11.68
N ALA A 126 3.37 -0.86 10.85
CA ALA A 126 3.53 -2.09 10.09
C ALA A 126 4.58 -1.94 8.97
N LEU A 127 4.63 -0.78 8.30
CA LEU A 127 5.66 -0.46 7.32
C LEU A 127 7.06 -0.47 7.97
N ALA A 128 7.19 0.10 9.16
CA ALA A 128 8.45 0.11 9.90
C ALA A 128 8.96 -1.27 10.33
N ALA A 129 8.09 -2.29 10.35
CA ALA A 129 8.44 -3.65 10.74
C ALA A 129 9.02 -4.49 9.59
N PHE A 130 8.93 -4.03 8.33
CA PHE A 130 9.58 -4.73 7.23
C PHE A 130 11.08 -4.56 7.29
N THR A 131 11.80 -5.68 7.22
CA THR A 131 13.26 -5.71 7.15
C THR A 131 13.70 -6.14 5.76
N PRO A 132 14.79 -5.55 5.23
CA PRO A 132 15.42 -6.06 4.01
C PRO A 132 15.97 -7.47 4.24
N ALA A 133 15.83 -8.32 3.22
CA ALA A 133 16.55 -9.59 3.17
C ALA A 133 18.07 -9.35 3.15
N ALA A 134 18.86 -10.37 3.53
CA ALA A 134 20.31 -10.25 3.60
C ALA A 134 20.96 -9.90 2.25
N ASP A 135 20.34 -10.32 1.15
CA ASP A 135 20.72 -10.10 -0.23
C ASP A 135 19.94 -8.96 -0.92
N ALA A 136 19.16 -8.20 -0.16
CA ALA A 136 18.35 -7.11 -0.71
C ALA A 136 19.23 -6.04 -1.39
N PRO A 137 18.75 -5.47 -2.52
CA PRO A 137 19.38 -4.30 -3.13
C PRO A 137 19.62 -3.18 -2.12
N ALA A 138 20.80 -2.56 -2.21
CA ALA A 138 21.17 -1.42 -1.40
C ALA A 138 20.85 -0.10 -2.08
N LEU A 139 20.21 0.80 -1.34
CA LEU A 139 20.04 2.21 -1.70
C LEU A 139 21.19 3.02 -1.10
N ILE A 140 21.91 3.75 -1.96
CA ILE A 140 23.09 4.54 -1.62
C ILE A 140 22.82 5.99 -2.04
N PRO A 141 22.91 6.99 -1.13
CA PRO A 141 22.78 8.40 -1.51
C PRO A 141 23.97 8.82 -2.38
N GLU A 142 23.71 9.63 -3.40
CA GLU A 142 24.72 10.23 -4.29
C GLU A 142 24.52 11.74 -4.38
N ALA A 143 25.54 12.47 -4.85
CA ALA A 143 25.48 13.94 -4.95
C ALA A 143 24.27 14.48 -5.74
N SER A 144 23.77 13.72 -6.72
CA SER A 144 22.63 14.11 -7.57
C SER A 144 21.38 13.24 -7.38
N GLY A 145 21.30 12.43 -6.32
CA GLY A 145 20.14 11.57 -6.08
C GLY A 145 20.50 10.30 -5.32
N TYR A 146 20.13 9.14 -5.88
CA TYR A 146 20.39 7.85 -5.27
C TYR A 146 20.90 6.87 -6.30
N ALA A 147 21.69 5.89 -5.85
CA ALA A 147 21.92 4.67 -6.60
C ALA A 147 21.32 3.46 -5.91
N LEU A 148 20.87 2.53 -6.73
CA LEU A 148 20.38 1.23 -6.32
C LEU A 148 21.33 0.16 -6.86
N THR A 149 21.82 -0.74 -6.02
CA THR A 149 22.59 -1.90 -6.51
C THR A 149 21.67 -2.87 -7.23
N GLY A 150 22.18 -3.58 -8.24
CA GLY A 150 21.37 -4.47 -9.07
C GLY A 150 20.94 -3.81 -10.37
N LYS A 151 19.99 -4.45 -11.04
CA LYS A 151 19.54 -4.09 -12.40
C LYS A 151 18.09 -3.62 -12.48
N ASP A 152 17.32 -3.87 -11.43
CA ASP A 152 15.88 -3.61 -11.44
C ASP A 152 15.62 -2.13 -11.17
N VAL A 153 14.79 -1.51 -12.02
CA VAL A 153 14.42 -0.10 -11.91
C VAL A 153 13.02 -0.01 -11.28
N PRO A 154 12.87 0.54 -10.06
CA PRO A 154 11.56 0.73 -9.47
C PRO A 154 10.81 1.89 -10.14
N HIS A 155 9.48 1.92 -10.00
CA HIS A 155 8.67 3.06 -10.43
C HIS A 155 8.72 4.21 -9.43
N ALA A 156 8.83 3.89 -8.14
CA ALA A 156 8.90 4.86 -7.06
C ALA A 156 9.73 4.31 -5.91
N LEU A 157 10.22 5.22 -5.07
CA LEU A 157 10.83 4.90 -3.79
C LEU A 157 9.94 5.45 -2.68
N LEU A 158 9.67 4.60 -1.67
CA LEU A 158 9.15 5.03 -0.39
C LEU A 158 10.31 5.09 0.59
N LEU A 159 10.53 6.23 1.24
CA LEU A 159 11.71 6.50 2.04
C LEU A 159 11.28 7.01 3.41
N ARG A 160 11.92 6.50 4.48
CA ARG A 160 11.76 7.01 5.84
C ARG A 160 12.99 7.83 6.23
N SER A 161 12.78 9.01 6.78
CA SER A 161 13.83 9.85 7.38
C SER A 161 13.42 10.29 8.79
N GLU A 162 14.20 11.18 9.39
CA GLU A 162 13.83 11.88 10.63
C GLU A 162 12.54 12.70 10.49
N ALA A 163 12.31 13.28 9.31
CA ALA A 163 11.11 14.06 9.03
C ALA A 163 9.86 13.20 8.76
N GLY A 164 9.98 11.88 8.90
CA GLY A 164 8.91 10.92 8.59
C GLY A 164 9.08 10.26 7.23
N TRP A 165 7.97 9.72 6.71
CA TRP A 165 7.94 9.08 5.39
C TRP A 165 7.74 10.08 4.27
N GLY A 166 8.34 9.79 3.13
CA GLY A 166 8.12 10.48 1.86
C GLY A 166 8.18 9.50 0.69
N CYS A 167 7.54 9.86 -0.40
CA CYS A 167 7.57 9.08 -1.63
C CYS A 167 7.99 9.96 -2.81
N ALA A 168 8.81 9.38 -3.68
CA ALA A 168 9.23 10.01 -4.93
C ALA A 168 9.17 9.01 -6.08
N ARG A 169 8.69 9.46 -7.23
CA ARG A 169 8.71 8.66 -8.46
C ARG A 169 10.11 8.65 -9.06
N VAL A 170 10.48 7.57 -9.73
CA VAL A 170 11.69 7.52 -10.54
C VAL A 170 11.40 8.25 -11.85
N LYS A 171 12.05 9.40 -12.05
CA LYS A 171 11.94 10.20 -13.27
C LYS A 171 12.87 9.68 -14.36
N CYS A 172 14.07 9.28 -13.97
CA CYS A 172 15.09 8.75 -14.87
C CYS A 172 15.95 7.73 -14.14
N ALA A 173 16.37 6.70 -14.85
CA ALA A 173 17.28 5.68 -14.37
C ALA A 173 18.43 5.48 -15.39
N ARG A 174 19.66 5.33 -14.88
CA ARG A 174 20.85 5.05 -15.69
C ARG A 174 21.51 3.78 -15.19
N LEU A 175 21.54 2.74 -16.02
CA LEU A 175 22.18 1.48 -15.67
C LEU A 175 23.69 1.55 -15.98
N GLY A 176 24.48 1.06 -15.03
CA GLY A 176 25.92 0.85 -15.18
C GLY A 176 26.30 -0.55 -14.71
N PHE A 177 27.36 -1.10 -15.30
CA PHE A 177 27.85 -2.46 -15.00
C PHE A 177 29.32 -2.51 -14.59
N ALA A 178 30.02 -1.38 -14.62
CA ALA A 178 31.41 -1.30 -14.19
C ALA A 178 31.50 -1.49 -12.66
N GLY A 179 32.19 -2.57 -12.24
CA GLY A 179 32.26 -2.95 -10.82
C GLY A 179 30.99 -3.62 -10.27
N GLY A 180 30.07 -4.04 -11.15
CA GLY A 180 28.81 -4.68 -10.80
C GLY A 180 27.58 -3.89 -11.29
N PRO A 181 26.38 -4.51 -11.33
CA PRO A 181 25.16 -3.84 -11.77
C PRO A 181 24.73 -2.77 -10.76
N ARG A 182 24.48 -1.55 -11.26
CA ARG A 182 24.02 -0.39 -10.47
C ARG A 182 23.08 0.46 -11.31
N VAL A 183 22.08 1.05 -10.67
CA VAL A 183 21.12 1.98 -11.27
C VAL A 183 21.22 3.33 -10.58
N GLY A 184 21.70 4.35 -11.29
CA GLY A 184 21.60 5.74 -10.83
C GLY A 184 20.19 6.28 -11.06
N LEU A 185 19.58 6.87 -10.03
CA LEU A 185 18.18 7.28 -9.99
C LEU A 185 18.07 8.80 -9.81
N VAL A 186 17.30 9.42 -10.70
CA VAL A 186 16.79 10.79 -10.53
C VAL A 186 15.34 10.70 -10.08
N LEU A 187 15.04 11.30 -8.93
CA LEU A 187 13.74 11.23 -8.29
C LEU A 187 12.96 12.53 -8.50
N ASP A 188 11.65 12.41 -8.61
CA ASP A 188 10.71 13.52 -8.61
C ASP A 188 9.76 13.36 -7.40
N PRO A 189 9.76 14.29 -6.42
CA PRO A 189 8.97 14.15 -5.20
C PRO A 189 7.47 14.06 -5.50
N LEU A 190 6.77 13.13 -4.84
CA LEU A 190 5.32 13.04 -4.89
C LEU A 190 4.69 13.64 -3.63
N TRP A 191 5.15 13.21 -2.46
CA TRP A 191 4.70 13.70 -1.16
C TRP A 191 5.74 13.45 -0.08
N GLY A 192 5.60 14.16 1.03
CA GLY A 192 6.59 14.16 2.11
C GLY A 192 7.86 14.93 1.73
N THR A 193 8.82 14.96 2.65
CA THR A 193 10.07 15.69 2.44
C THR A 193 11.10 14.80 1.74
N PRO A 194 11.78 15.28 0.68
CA PRO A 194 12.88 14.54 0.06
C PRO A 194 13.96 14.25 1.11
N PRO A 195 14.29 12.99 1.37
CA PRO A 195 15.19 12.67 2.46
C PRO A 195 16.63 13.01 2.08
N MET A 196 17.36 13.70 2.96
CA MET A 196 18.82 13.80 2.87
C MET A 196 19.51 12.58 3.49
N SER A 197 18.81 11.88 4.40
CA SER A 197 19.30 10.71 5.15
C SER A 197 18.19 9.68 5.33
N ALA A 198 18.07 8.75 4.40
CA ALA A 198 17.11 7.64 4.53
C ALA A 198 17.54 6.68 5.66
N ARG A 199 16.57 6.16 6.40
CA ARG A 199 16.73 5.14 7.46
C ARG A 199 16.11 3.81 7.08
N ALA A 200 15.04 3.87 6.29
CA ALA A 200 14.42 2.72 5.67
C ALA A 200 13.98 3.14 4.26
N ALA A 201 13.94 2.18 3.36
CA ALA A 201 13.54 2.42 1.99
C ALA A 201 12.86 1.20 1.39
N PHE A 202 11.92 1.44 0.48
CA PHE A 202 11.30 0.43 -0.36
C PHE A 202 11.39 0.83 -1.82
N ALA A 203 11.80 -0.11 -2.66
CA ALA A 203 11.59 -0.05 -4.09
C ALA A 203 10.16 -0.50 -4.40
N LEU A 204 9.37 0.35 -5.04
CA LEU A 204 7.99 0.04 -5.44
C LEU A 204 7.95 -0.28 -6.93
N HIS A 205 7.38 -1.44 -7.26
CA HIS A 205 7.23 -1.95 -8.63
C HIS A 205 5.75 -1.99 -9.03
N ALA A 206 5.45 -2.31 -10.29
CA ALA A 206 4.07 -2.34 -10.78
C ALA A 206 3.19 -3.31 -9.96
N HIS A 207 3.77 -4.44 -9.56
CA HIS A 207 3.08 -5.51 -8.82
C HIS A 207 3.98 -6.08 -7.71
N GLY A 208 4.34 -5.24 -6.75
CA GLY A 208 5.15 -5.67 -5.60
C GLY A 208 6.12 -4.61 -5.13
N PHE A 209 6.90 -4.98 -4.12
CA PHE A 209 7.90 -4.10 -3.52
C PHE A 209 9.07 -4.90 -2.97
N VAL A 210 10.19 -4.21 -2.78
CA VAL A 210 11.39 -4.76 -2.17
C VAL A 210 11.85 -3.80 -1.07
N PRO A 211 11.88 -4.23 0.22
CA PRO A 211 12.57 -3.48 1.26
C PRO A 211 14.07 -3.44 0.95
N LEU A 212 14.66 -2.25 1.03
CA LEU A 212 16.04 -2.00 0.62
C LEU A 212 16.96 -1.90 1.83
N ALA A 213 18.20 -2.37 1.67
CA ALA A 213 19.25 -2.02 2.60
C ALA A 213 19.64 -0.55 2.38
N VAL A 214 19.64 0.29 3.42
CA VAL A 214 20.13 1.67 3.30
C VAL A 214 21.60 1.72 3.71
N ARG A 215 22.46 2.23 2.83
CA ARG A 215 23.90 2.36 3.07
C ARG A 215 24.32 3.82 2.97
N ALA A 216 25.34 4.20 3.71
CA ALA A 216 26.03 5.47 3.50
C ALA A 216 26.78 5.45 2.15
N ALA A 217 27.02 6.64 1.59
CA ALA A 217 27.81 6.83 0.39
C ALA A 217 29.25 6.30 0.53
#